data_AF-A0A0U1M1Y4-F1
#
_entry.id   AF-A0A0U1M1Y4-F1
#
_cell.length_a   1.000
_cell.length_b   1.000
_cell.length_c   1.000
_cell.angle_alpha   90.00
_cell.angle_beta   90.00
_cell.angle_gamma   90.00
#
_symmetry.space_group_name_H-M   'P 1'
#
loop_
_entity.id
_entity.type
_entity.pdbx_description
1 polymer ?
#
loop_
_entity_poly.entity_id
_entity_poly.type
_entity_poly.pdbx_seq_one_letter_code
_entity_poly.pdbx_strand_id
1 'polypeptide(L)'
;MVAFANPKAGHWAGPFGSPGTPIPQKYIAFYALSPNRQRIWAGAAGAAVFNTFRRFRHQVFYVAPPFMIAYGSMNWAIERYSSSQLNVFERKWASDMALETSTSTQSLAEKRRGVQTRATE
;
A
#
# COMPACT_ATOMS: atom_id res chain seq x y z
N MET A 1 -21.71 -36.47 -8.26
CA MET A 1 -20.84 -37.30 -9.12
C MET A 1 -19.40 -36.93 -8.83
N VAL A 2 -18.56 -37.90 -8.50
CA VAL A 2 -17.13 -37.65 -8.28
C VAL A 2 -16.50 -37.40 -9.65
N ALA A 3 -16.12 -36.15 -9.93
CA ALA A 3 -15.50 -35.80 -11.21
C ALA A 3 -14.07 -36.33 -11.24
N PHE A 4 -13.77 -37.22 -12.20
CA PHE A 4 -12.42 -37.64 -12.52
C PHE A 4 -11.69 -36.49 -13.22
N ALA A 5 -10.36 -36.43 -13.07
CA ALA A 5 -9.56 -35.44 -13.78
C ALA A 5 -9.75 -35.61 -15.29
N ASN A 6 -10.37 -34.60 -15.92
CA ASN A 6 -10.60 -34.52 -17.35
C ASN A 6 -10.03 -33.18 -17.86
N PRO A 7 -8.78 -33.18 -18.35
CA PRO A 7 -8.12 -32.01 -18.94
C PRO A 7 -8.93 -31.32 -20.04
N LYS A 8 -9.68 -32.09 -20.83
CA LYS A 8 -10.49 -31.58 -21.95
C LYS A 8 -11.77 -30.88 -21.49
N ALA A 9 -12.24 -31.20 -20.29
CA ALA A 9 -13.36 -30.53 -19.64
C ALA A 9 -12.91 -29.44 -18.64
N GLY A 10 -11.61 -29.13 -18.57
CA GLY A 10 -11.05 -28.13 -17.65
C GLY A 10 -10.84 -28.61 -16.21
N HIS A 11 -11.01 -29.91 -15.93
CA HIS A 11 -10.79 -30.50 -14.61
C HIS A 11 -9.40 -31.13 -14.53
N TRP A 12 -8.47 -30.46 -13.84
CA TRP A 12 -7.06 -30.86 -13.76
C TRP A 12 -6.69 -31.68 -12.52
N ALA A 13 -7.61 -31.77 -11.54
CA ALA A 13 -7.42 -32.55 -10.32
C ALA A 13 -8.65 -33.42 -10.05
N GLY A 14 -8.42 -34.62 -9.54
CA GLY A 14 -9.46 -35.57 -9.18
C GLY A 14 -9.36 -36.03 -7.71
N PRO A 15 -10.24 -36.95 -7.27
CA PRO A 15 -10.28 -37.45 -5.90
C PRO A 15 -9.07 -38.33 -5.56
N PHE A 16 -8.97 -38.76 -4.30
CA PHE A 16 -8.07 -39.84 -3.90
C PHE A 16 -8.28 -41.09 -4.78
N GLY A 17 -7.19 -41.69 -5.25
CA GLY A 17 -7.21 -42.79 -6.22
C GLY A 17 -7.14 -42.34 -7.69
N SER A 18 -7.44 -41.09 -8.01
CA SER A 18 -7.26 -40.51 -9.36
C SER A 18 -6.96 -39.01 -9.27
N PRO A 19 -5.80 -38.60 -8.73
CA PRO A 19 -5.49 -37.19 -8.47
C PRO A 19 -5.24 -36.34 -9.74
N GLY A 20 -5.22 -36.95 -10.93
CA GLY A 20 -4.94 -36.24 -12.18
C GLY A 20 -3.45 -36.07 -12.49
N THR A 21 -2.56 -36.77 -11.76
CA THR A 21 -1.13 -36.79 -12.07
C THR A 21 -0.86 -37.60 -13.34
N PRO A 22 -0.18 -37.02 -14.36
CA PRO A 22 0.07 -37.71 -15.62
C PRO A 22 1.09 -38.84 -15.50
N ILE A 23 1.95 -38.81 -14.48
CA ILE A 23 3.03 -39.79 -14.28
C ILE A 23 2.65 -40.73 -13.14
N PRO A 24 2.59 -42.06 -13.37
CA PRO A 24 2.35 -43.02 -12.31
C PRO A 24 3.54 -43.06 -11.34
N GLN A 25 3.27 -42.91 -10.05
CA GLN A 25 4.30 -43.03 -9.00
C GLN A 25 4.43 -44.50 -8.60
N LYS A 26 5.53 -45.14 -8.99
CA LYS A 26 5.82 -46.55 -8.65
C LYS A 26 7.16 -46.62 -7.90
N TYR A 27 7.25 -47.52 -6.91
CA TYR A 27 8.47 -47.81 -6.14
C TYR A 27 9.03 -46.67 -5.26
N ILE A 28 8.19 -45.72 -4.82
CA ILE A 28 8.61 -44.69 -3.86
C ILE A 28 8.11 -45.08 -2.47
N ALA A 29 9.02 -45.31 -1.52
CA ALA A 29 8.68 -45.61 -0.13
C ALA A 29 8.79 -44.34 0.73
N PHE A 30 7.73 -44.01 1.45
CA PHE A 30 7.70 -42.90 2.40
C PHE A 30 7.69 -43.44 3.83
N TYR A 31 8.57 -42.89 4.67
CA TYR A 31 8.65 -43.21 6.08
C TYR A 31 8.28 -41.99 6.90
N ALA A 32 7.45 -42.17 7.92
CA ALA A 32 7.04 -41.10 8.82
C ALA A 32 7.05 -41.60 10.28
N LEU A 33 7.45 -40.73 11.20
CA LEU A 33 7.39 -40.96 12.64
C LEU A 33 6.14 -40.29 13.21
N SER A 34 5.42 -40.98 14.10
CA SER A 34 4.26 -40.41 14.80
C SER A 34 4.60 -39.06 15.45
N PRO A 35 3.76 -38.01 15.30
CA PRO A 35 4.02 -36.68 15.87
C PRO A 35 4.23 -36.68 17.39
N ASN A 36 3.54 -37.56 18.12
CA ASN A 36 3.66 -37.67 19.58
C ASN A 36 5.04 -38.17 20.05
N ARG A 37 5.82 -38.78 19.15
CA ARG A 37 7.20 -39.23 19.43
C ARG A 37 8.25 -38.23 18.96
N GLN A 38 7.86 -37.10 18.36
CA GLN A 38 8.76 -36.05 17.92
C GLN A 38 8.87 -34.95 18.98
N ARG A 39 10.07 -34.41 19.16
CA ARG A 39 10.27 -33.19 19.95
C ARG A 39 9.88 -32.00 19.07
N ILE A 40 8.75 -31.36 19.37
CA ILE A 40 8.11 -30.33 18.54
C ILE A 40 9.04 -29.16 18.19
N TRP A 41 9.99 -28.83 19.09
CA TRP A 41 10.92 -27.70 18.94
C TRP A 41 12.39 -28.13 18.80
N ALA A 42 12.67 -29.41 18.55
CA ALA A 42 14.04 -29.85 18.36
C ALA A 42 14.68 -29.09 17.18
N GLY A 43 15.78 -28.39 17.46
CA GLY A 43 16.51 -27.61 16.46
C GLY A 43 15.87 -26.28 16.07
N ALA A 44 14.82 -25.80 16.75
CA ALA A 44 14.20 -24.52 16.43
C ALA A 44 15.19 -23.34 16.59
N ALA A 45 15.96 -23.29 17.69
CA ALA A 45 16.94 -22.22 17.89
C ALA A 45 18.19 -22.39 17.01
N GLY A 46 18.72 -23.62 16.91
CA GLY A 46 19.96 -23.90 16.16
C GLY A 46 19.76 -23.96 14.65
N ALA A 47 18.84 -24.78 14.16
CA ALA A 47 18.68 -25.02 12.72
C ALA A 47 17.75 -24.00 12.04
N ALA A 48 16.67 -23.57 12.70
CA ALA A 48 15.69 -22.70 12.05
C ALA A 48 16.24 -21.29 11.80
N VAL A 49 17.04 -20.72 12.71
CA VAL A 49 17.64 -19.39 12.52
C VAL A 49 18.57 -19.36 11.30
N PHE A 50 19.50 -20.30 11.20
CA PHE A 50 20.42 -20.33 10.05
C PHE A 50 19.71 -20.69 8.73
N ASN A 51 18.72 -21.58 8.77
CA ASN A 51 17.90 -21.88 7.59
C ASN A 51 17.10 -20.65 7.14
N THR A 52 16.56 -19.89 8.08
CA THR A 52 15.78 -18.67 7.78
C THR A 52 16.68 -17.59 7.20
N PHE A 53 17.84 -17.33 7.79
CA PHE A 53 18.80 -16.35 7.27
C PHE A 53 19.27 -16.71 5.86
N ARG A 54 19.59 -18.00 5.60
CA ARG A 54 19.98 -18.46 4.26
C ARG A 54 18.86 -18.26 3.24
N ARG A 55 17.59 -18.44 3.61
CA ARG A 55 16.46 -18.20 2.70
C ARG A 55 16.22 -16.70 2.47
N PHE A 56 16.32 -15.89 3.52
CA PHE A 56 16.14 -14.43 3.46
C PHE A 56 17.15 -13.75 2.54
N ARG A 57 18.44 -14.10 2.62
CA ARG A 57 19.49 -13.47 1.81
C ARG A 57 19.29 -13.63 0.29
N HIS A 58 18.56 -14.67 -0.15
CA HIS A 58 18.29 -14.89 -1.57
C HIS A 58 17.11 -14.06 -2.08
N GLN A 59 16.23 -13.61 -1.18
CA GLN A 59 15.04 -12.83 -1.50
C GLN A 59 15.22 -11.34 -1.26
N VAL A 60 16.08 -10.96 -0.30
CA VAL A 60 16.28 -9.56 0.10
C VAL A 60 16.66 -8.65 -1.08
N PHE A 61 17.41 -9.14 -2.06
CA PHE A 61 17.78 -8.33 -3.23
C PHE A 61 16.65 -8.11 -4.25
N TYR A 62 15.60 -8.94 -4.22
CA TYR A 62 14.41 -8.70 -5.05
C TYR A 62 13.41 -7.76 -4.37
N VAL A 63 13.41 -7.78 -3.03
CA VAL A 63 12.40 -7.09 -2.23
C VAL A 63 12.90 -5.72 -1.73
N ALA A 64 14.17 -5.59 -1.36
CA ALA A 64 14.72 -4.35 -0.81
C ALA A 64 14.78 -3.19 -1.83
N PRO A 65 15.22 -3.38 -3.10
CA PRO A 65 15.28 -2.28 -4.06
C PRO A 65 13.95 -1.56 -4.31
N PRO A 66 12.81 -2.25 -4.57
CA PRO A 66 11.54 -1.53 -4.78
C PRO A 66 11.08 -0.78 -3.53
N PHE A 67 11.32 -1.31 -2.33
CA PHE A 67 10.97 -0.61 -1.08
C PHE A 67 11.84 0.63 -0.82
N MET A 68 13.15 0.55 -1.12
CA MET A 68 14.04 1.71 -1.01
C MET A 68 13.62 2.83 -1.97
N ILE A 69 13.28 2.47 -3.21
CA ILE A 69 12.81 3.44 -4.22
C ILE A 69 11.47 4.05 -3.80
N ALA A 70 10.51 3.24 -3.35
CA ALA A 70 9.21 3.72 -2.91
C ALA A 70 9.31 4.67 -1.71
N TYR A 71 10.16 4.34 -0.73
CA TYR A 71 10.37 5.20 0.42
C TYR A 71 11.12 6.48 0.04
N GLY A 72 12.13 6.38 -0.82
CA GLY A 72 12.88 7.53 -1.33
C GLY A 72 11.98 8.50 -2.11
N SER A 73 11.13 7.99 -3.00
CA SER A 73 10.20 8.83 -3.79
C SER A 73 9.12 9.46 -2.91
N MET A 74 8.62 8.74 -1.91
CA MET A 74 7.67 9.29 -0.94
C MET A 74 8.31 10.43 -0.13
N ASN A 75 9.53 10.25 0.38
CA ASN A 75 10.22 11.27 1.14
C ASN A 75 10.51 12.52 0.29
N TRP A 76 10.96 12.32 -0.96
CA TRP A 76 11.13 13.40 -1.94
C TRP A 76 9.81 14.17 -2.19
N ALA A 77 8.70 13.46 -2.36
CA ALA A 77 7.40 14.08 -2.57
C ALA A 77 6.98 14.91 -1.35
N ILE A 78 7.11 14.36 -0.13
CA ILE A 78 6.75 15.07 1.11
C ILE A 78 7.56 16.35 1.25
N GLU A 79 8.88 16.31 1.05
CA GLU A 79 9.73 17.50 1.18
C GLU A 79 9.39 18.57 0.14
N ARG A 80 9.09 18.16 -1.10
CA ARG A 80 8.72 19.08 -2.18
C ARG A 80 7.37 19.75 -1.97
N TYR A 81 6.38 19.02 -1.47
CA TYR A 81 5.00 19.52 -1.32
C TYR A 81 4.73 20.17 0.04
N SER A 82 5.32 19.69 1.13
CA SER A 82 5.16 20.27 2.48
C SER A 82 5.73 21.70 2.54
N SER A 83 6.94 21.90 2.01
CA SER A 83 7.65 23.19 2.05
C SER A 83 7.08 24.25 1.09
N SER A 84 6.49 23.81 -0.03
CA SER A 84 6.02 24.72 -1.08
C SER A 84 4.55 25.12 -0.91
N GLN A 85 3.70 24.22 -0.43
CA GLN A 85 2.25 24.46 -0.33
C GLN A 85 1.88 25.38 0.85
N LEU A 86 2.58 25.29 1.99
CA LEU A 86 2.32 26.17 3.14
C LEU A 86 2.53 27.64 2.78
N ASN A 87 3.54 27.96 1.97
CA ASN A 87 3.85 29.35 1.63
C ASN A 87 2.97 29.92 0.51
N VAL A 88 2.50 29.09 -0.43
CA VAL A 88 1.67 29.55 -1.56
C VAL A 88 0.22 29.71 -1.12
N PHE A 89 -0.30 28.78 -0.32
CA PHE A 89 -1.66 28.88 0.22
C PHE A 89 -1.79 30.10 1.15
N GLU A 90 -0.86 30.29 2.09
CA GLU A 90 -0.85 31.46 2.99
C GLU A 90 -0.76 32.77 2.21
N ARG A 91 0.12 32.86 1.20
CA ARG A 91 0.22 34.06 0.34
C ARG A 91 -1.07 34.33 -0.42
N LYS A 92 -1.72 33.30 -0.94
CA LYS A 92 -2.98 33.44 -1.68
C LYS A 92 -4.15 33.79 -0.75
N TRP A 93 -4.23 33.15 0.41
CA TRP A 93 -5.27 33.43 1.41
C TRP A 93 -5.15 34.87 1.94
N ALA A 94 -3.92 35.34 2.20
CA ALA A 94 -3.63 36.72 2.59
C ALA A 94 -3.98 37.75 1.50
N SER A 95 -3.71 37.46 0.21
CA SER A 95 -4.09 38.36 -0.88
C SER A 95 -5.61 38.46 -1.06
N ASP A 96 -6.32 37.34 -0.91
CA ASP A 96 -7.77 37.29 -1.09
C ASP A 96 -8.50 38.10 0.02
N MET A 97 -8.06 38.03 1.28
CA MET A 97 -8.63 38.88 2.36
C MET A 97 -8.30 40.38 2.22
N ALA A 98 -7.12 40.73 1.68
CA ALA A 98 -6.75 42.12 1.45
C ALA A 98 -7.67 42.78 0.39
N LEU A 99 -8.16 42.01 -0.57
CA LEU A 99 -9.14 42.45 -1.57
C LEU A 99 -10.55 42.57 -0.98
N GLU A 100 -10.95 41.70 -0.07
CA GLU A 100 -12.26 41.76 0.59
C GLU A 100 -12.38 42.96 1.56
N THR A 101 -11.31 43.31 2.27
CA THR A 101 -11.28 44.46 3.19
C THR A 101 -11.29 45.81 2.47
N SER A 102 -10.69 45.90 1.28
CA SER A 102 -10.74 47.12 0.45
C SER A 102 -12.08 47.31 -0.26
N THR A 103 -12.71 46.23 -0.74
CA THR A 103 -14.02 46.30 -1.41
C THR A 103 -15.13 46.70 -0.43
N SER A 104 -15.10 46.19 0.81
CA SER A 104 -16.09 46.53 1.84
C SER A 104 -15.99 47.99 2.31
N THR A 105 -14.78 48.52 2.51
CA THR A 105 -14.56 49.93 2.89
C THR A 105 -14.96 50.90 1.79
N GLN A 106 -14.69 50.57 0.52
CA GLN A 106 -15.15 51.37 -0.62
C GLN A 106 -16.68 51.37 -0.75
N SER A 107 -17.33 50.21 -0.58
CA SER A 107 -18.80 50.13 -0.62
C SER A 107 -19.47 50.93 0.52
N LEU A 108 -18.86 50.96 1.71
CA LEU A 108 -19.33 51.75 2.85
C LEU A 108 -19.11 53.24 2.65
N ALA A 109 -17.97 53.64 2.07
CA ALA A 109 -17.68 55.04 1.74
C ALA A 109 -18.60 55.56 0.63
N GLU A 110 -18.92 54.73 -0.36
CA GLU A 110 -19.86 55.06 -1.44
C GLU A 110 -21.31 55.17 -0.92
N LYS A 111 -21.75 54.23 -0.09
CA LYS A 111 -23.06 54.28 0.56
C LYS A 111 -23.24 55.54 1.42
N ARG A 112 -22.19 55.98 2.13
CA ARG A 112 -22.21 57.24 2.90
C ARG A 112 -22.25 58.48 2.01
N ARG A 113 -21.57 58.48 0.86
CA ARG A 113 -21.64 59.57 -0.12
C ARG A 113 -23.04 59.72 -0.73
N GLY A 114 -23.70 58.61 -1.08
CA GLY A 114 -25.08 58.63 -1.58
C GLY A 114 -26.14 59.06 -0.55
N VAL A 115 -25.83 58.94 0.75
CA VAL A 115 -26.69 59.47 1.82
C VAL A 115 -26.53 60.97 1.98
N GLN A 116 -25.31 61.52 1.83
CA GLN A 116 -25.09 62.97 1.95
C GLN A 116 -25.69 63.76 0.79
N THR A 117 -25.65 63.23 -0.43
CA THR A 117 -26.27 63.91 -1.59
C THR A 117 -27.80 63.93 -1.54
N ARG A 118 -28.43 63.04 -0.74
CA ARG A 118 -29.88 63.05 -0.48
C ARG A 118 -30.32 63.99 0.64
N ALA A 119 -29.39 64.58 1.40
CA ALA A 119 -29.70 65.49 2.51
C ALA A 119 -29.65 66.97 2.11
N THR A 120 -29.34 67.26 0.84
CA THR A 120 -29.15 68.61 0.30
C THR A 120 -30.17 69.01 -0.77
N GLU A 121 -31.22 68.22 -0.95
CA GLU A 121 -32.45 68.55 -1.71
C GLU A 121 -33.64 68.62 -0.75
#